data_AF-A0A0R2Q4D4-F1
#
_entry.id   AF-A0A0R2Q4D4-F1
#
_cell.length_a   1.000
_cell.length_b   1.000
_cell.length_c   1.000
_cell.angle_alpha   90.00
_cell.angle_beta   90.00
_cell.angle_gamma   90.00
#
_symmetry.space_group_name_H-M   'P 1'
#
loop_
_entity.id
_entity.type
_entity.pdbx_description
1 polymer ?
#
loop_
_entity_poly.entity_id
_entity_poly.type
_entity_poly.pdbx_seq_one_letter_code
_entity_poly.pdbx_strand_id
1 'polypeptide(L)'
;MATELANLSGGAENLMIRALELIESGDIRMACHLADFAGWAAPEDPQIHANRATIYERRRKSELSLMSKGIFKGAARESQAIADKK
;
A
#
# COMPACT_ATOMS: atom_id res chain seq x y z
N MET A 1 14.96 3.92 5.96
CA MET A 1 14.11 5.14 5.87
C MET A 1 12.65 4.84 6.19
N ALA A 2 12.00 3.84 5.59
CA ALA A 2 10.61 3.48 5.90
C ALA A 2 10.35 3.24 7.40
N THR A 3 11.21 2.47 8.07
CA THR A 3 11.13 2.24 9.53
C THR A 3 11.19 3.54 10.34
N GLU A 4 12.02 4.50 9.92
CA GLU A 4 12.14 5.79 10.61
C GLU A 4 10.87 6.62 10.44
N LEU A 5 10.29 6.66 9.23
CA LEU A 5 9.02 7.33 8.98
C LEU A 5 7.87 6.69 9.76
N ALA A 6 7.86 5.35 9.87
CA ALA A 6 6.91 4.63 10.69
C ALA A 6 7.06 5.02 12.16
N ASN A 7 8.27 5.02 12.70
CA ASN A 7 8.53 5.42 14.09
C ASN A 7 8.06 6.85 14.38
N LEU A 8 8.36 7.81 13.50
CA LEU A 8 7.90 9.20 13.62
C LEU A 8 6.37 9.33 13.54
N SER A 9 5.72 8.41 12.83
CA SER A 9 4.26 8.37 12.67
C SER A 9 3.55 7.54 13.75
N GLY A 10 4.28 6.96 14.70
CA GLY A 10 3.73 6.07 15.74
C GLY A 10 3.47 4.62 15.30
N GLY A 11 4.03 4.20 14.17
CA GLY A 11 4.00 2.82 13.67
C GLY A 11 3.66 2.72 12.18
N ALA A 12 3.94 1.55 11.60
CA ALA A 12 3.59 1.25 10.21
C ALA A 12 2.05 1.21 10.00
N GLU A 13 1.30 0.81 11.02
CA GLU A 13 -0.16 0.83 11.02
C GLU A 13 -0.73 2.25 10.84
N ASN A 14 -0.19 3.25 11.53
CA ASN A 14 -0.64 4.64 11.39
C ASN A 14 -0.40 5.19 9.97
N LEU A 15 0.72 4.83 9.35
CA LEU A 15 0.97 5.14 7.94
C LEU A 15 -0.08 4.49 7.03
N MET A 16 -0.43 3.22 7.29
CA MET A 16 -1.44 2.50 6.51
C MET A 16 -2.85 3.05 6.71
N ILE A 17 -3.25 3.38 7.94
CA ILE A 17 -4.53 4.04 8.24
C ILE A 17 -4.63 5.34 7.44
N ARG A 18 -3.58 6.17 7.48
CA ARG A 18 -3.57 7.42 6.71
C ARG A 18 -3.63 7.17 5.21
N ALA A 19 -2.98 6.12 4.71
CA ALA A 19 -3.05 5.71 3.31
C ALA A 19 -4.48 5.34 2.89
N LEU A 20 -5.22 4.62 3.75
CA LEU A 20 -6.61 4.24 3.53
C LEU A 20 -7.56 5.45 3.55
N GLU A 21 -7.33 6.44 4.40
CA GLU A 21 -8.10 7.68 4.37
C GLU A 21 -7.87 8.45 3.06
N LEU A 22 -6.61 8.52 2.61
CA LEU A 22 -6.23 9.25 1.41
C LEU A 22 -6.80 8.61 0.14
N ILE A 23 -6.82 7.28 0.04
CA ILE A 23 -7.39 6.58 -1.12
C ILE A 23 -8.90 6.82 -1.23
N GLU A 24 -9.61 6.93 -0.11
CA GLU A 24 -11.04 7.25 -0.10
C GLU A 24 -11.31 8.73 -0.42
N SER A 25 -10.42 9.64 0.01
CA SER A 25 -10.49 11.06 -0.38
C SER A 25 -10.06 11.34 -1.84
N GLY A 26 -9.55 10.34 -2.54
CA GLY A 26 -9.13 10.44 -3.94
C GLY A 26 -7.67 10.86 -4.16
N ASP A 27 -6.87 11.09 -3.11
CA ASP A 27 -5.43 11.28 -3.24
C ASP A 27 -4.71 9.93 -3.37
N ILE A 28 -4.91 9.31 -4.52
CA ILE A 28 -4.42 7.97 -4.83
C ILE A 28 -2.89 7.91 -4.80
N ARG A 29 -2.20 8.99 -5.23
CA ARG A 29 -0.73 9.02 -5.30
C ARG A 29 -0.14 9.02 -3.90
N MET A 30 -0.64 9.87 -3.02
CA MET A 30 -0.14 9.91 -1.64
C MET A 30 -0.49 8.63 -0.89
N ALA A 31 -1.68 8.07 -1.11
CA ALA A 31 -2.05 6.77 -0.55
C ALA A 31 -1.05 5.66 -0.92
N CYS A 32 -0.62 5.58 -2.19
CA CYS A 32 0.37 4.60 -2.61
C CYS A 32 1.72 4.78 -1.89
N HIS A 33 2.20 6.03 -1.76
CA HIS A 33 3.47 6.30 -1.08
C HIS A 33 3.44 5.91 0.40
N LEU A 34 2.37 6.25 1.12
CA LEU A 34 2.24 5.85 2.54
C LEU A 34 2.09 4.33 2.69
N ALA A 35 1.36 3.67 1.80
CA ALA A 35 1.24 2.22 1.79
C ALA A 35 2.59 1.52 1.53
N ASP A 36 3.44 2.07 0.66
CA ASP A 36 4.80 1.57 0.43
C ASP A 36 5.66 1.70 1.67
N PHE A 37 5.63 2.86 2.35
CA PHE A 37 6.39 3.03 3.59
C PHE A 37 5.92 2.10 4.70
N ALA A 38 4.61 1.90 4.85
CA ALA A 38 4.06 0.93 5.79
C ALA A 38 4.53 -0.50 5.47
N GLY A 39 4.40 -0.94 4.22
CA GLY A 39 4.83 -2.28 3.79
C GLY A 39 6.34 -2.50 3.94
N TRP A 40 7.18 -1.51 3.65
CA TRP A 40 8.62 -1.63 3.85
C TRP A 40 9.03 -1.58 5.33
N ALA A 41 8.27 -0.90 6.18
CA ALA A 41 8.53 -0.86 7.62
C ALA A 41 8.08 -2.16 8.32
N ALA A 42 7.09 -2.87 7.77
CA ALA A 42 6.52 -4.09 8.31
C ALA A 42 6.37 -5.17 7.20
N PRO A 43 7.49 -5.70 6.67
CA PRO A 43 7.50 -6.54 5.47
C PRO A 43 6.82 -7.91 5.63
N GLU A 44 6.65 -8.38 6.87
CA GLU A 44 6.02 -9.67 7.17
C GLU A 44 4.62 -9.51 7.78
N ASP A 45 4.08 -8.28 7.86
CA ASP A 45 2.76 -8.02 8.44
C ASP A 45 1.65 -8.30 7.39
N PRO A 46 0.84 -9.36 7.59
CA PRO A 46 -0.14 -9.76 6.59
C PRO A 46 -1.25 -8.71 6.40
N GLN A 47 -1.62 -7.98 7.47
CA GLN A 47 -2.69 -7.00 7.44
C GLN A 47 -2.27 -5.73 6.69
N ILE A 48 -1.04 -5.25 6.92
CA ILE A 48 -0.47 -4.14 6.15
C ILE A 48 -0.40 -4.49 4.67
N HIS A 49 0.04 -5.71 4.35
CA HIS A 49 0.10 -6.16 2.97
C HIS A 49 -1.28 -6.35 2.30
N ALA A 50 -2.31 -6.79 3.04
CA ALA A 50 -3.69 -6.83 2.55
C ALA A 50 -4.23 -5.43 2.20
N ASN A 51 -3.96 -4.45 3.06
CA ASN A 51 -4.38 -3.06 2.81
C ASN A 51 -3.61 -2.44 1.65
N ARG A 52 -2.29 -2.69 1.54
CA ARG A 52 -1.46 -2.25 0.41
C ARG A 52 -1.96 -2.85 -0.91
N ALA A 53 -2.36 -4.13 -0.92
CA ALA A 53 -2.96 -4.76 -2.09
C ALA A 53 -4.24 -4.04 -2.54
N THR A 54 -5.11 -3.70 -1.59
CA THR A 54 -6.35 -2.94 -1.84
C THR A 54 -6.08 -1.56 -2.45
N ILE A 55 -5.10 -0.83 -1.92
CA ILE A 55 -4.71 0.50 -2.44
C ILE A 55 -4.19 0.39 -3.87
N TYR A 56 -3.33 -0.60 -4.16
CA TYR A 56 -2.82 -0.79 -5.51
C TYR A 56 -3.89 -1.23 -6.52
N GLU A 57 -4.89 -1.99 -6.08
CA GLU A 57 -6.03 -2.32 -6.94
C GLU A 57 -6.89 -1.09 -7.26
N ARG A 58 -7.07 -0.17 -6.29
CA ARG A 58 -7.72 1.13 -6.54
C ARG A 58 -6.88 1.98 -7.50
N ARG A 59 -5.56 2.05 -7.30
CA ARG A 59 -4.64 2.74 -8.23
C ARG A 59 -4.75 2.17 -9.64
N ARG A 60 -4.71 0.84 -9.77
CA ARG A 60 -4.85 0.13 -11.05
C ARG A 60 -6.12 0.51 -11.79
N LYS A 61 -7.25 0.61 -11.09
CA LYS A 61 -8.54 1.00 -11.69
C LYS A 61 -8.57 2.44 -12.18
N SER A 62 -7.77 3.33 -11.57
CA SER A 62 -7.66 4.74 -11.98
C SER A 62 -6.78 4.97 -13.21
N GLU A 63 -5.94 4.00 -13.59
CA GLU A 63 -5.01 4.15 -14.70
C GLU A 63 -5.69 3.99 -16.06
N LEU A 64 -5.22 4.76 -17.05
CA LEU A 64 -5.65 4.61 -18.45
C LEU A 64 -4.77 3.62 -19.22
N SER A 65 -3.45 3.67 -19.00
CA SER A 65 -2.48 2.83 -19.71
C SER A 65 -2.57 1.37 -19.27
N LEU A 66 -2.57 0.45 -20.26
CA LEU A 66 -2.48 -0.98 -20.01
C LEU A 66 -1.17 -1.36 -19.28
N MET A 67 -0.07 -0.66 -19.57
CA MET A 67 1.21 -0.88 -18.89
C MET A 67 1.09 -0.54 -17.40
N SER A 68 0.57 0.65 -17.07
CA SER A 68 0.38 1.06 -15.67
C SER A 68 -0.57 0.10 -14.93
N LYS A 69 -1.65 -0.35 -15.59
CA LYS A 69 -2.55 -1.38 -15.04
C LYS A 69 -1.80 -2.68 -14.74
N GLY A 70 -0.87 -3.09 -15.61
CA GLY A 70 -0.03 -4.27 -15.40
C GLY A 70 0.87 -4.12 -14.17
N ILE A 71 1.57 -2.99 -14.04
CA ILE A 71 2.49 -2.69 -12.94
C ILE A 71 1.75 -2.73 -11.59
N PHE A 72 0.64 -1.98 -11.45
CA PHE A 72 -0.09 -1.94 -10.18
C PHE A 72 -0.82 -3.25 -9.87
N LYS A 73 -1.23 -4.02 -10.89
CA LYS A 73 -1.71 -5.39 -10.68
C LYS A 73 -0.61 -6.28 -10.10
N GLY A 74 0.63 -6.14 -10.59
CA GLY A 74 1.80 -6.86 -10.05
C GLY A 74 2.01 -6.53 -8.57
N ALA A 75 2.12 -5.24 -8.24
CA ALA A 75 2.32 -4.77 -6.87
C ALA A 75 1.20 -5.23 -5.90
N ALA A 76 -0.06 -5.21 -6.36
CA ALA A 76 -1.18 -5.74 -5.59
C ALA A 76 -1.05 -7.25 -5.32
N ARG A 77 -0.69 -8.04 -6.34
CA ARG A 77 -0.50 -9.49 -6.19
C ARG A 77 0.67 -9.86 -5.30
N GLU A 78 1.79 -9.14 -5.40
CA GLU A 78 2.95 -9.35 -4.52
C GLU A 78 2.57 -9.12 -3.06
N SER A 79 1.81 -8.05 -2.78
CA SER A 79 1.33 -7.78 -1.43
C SER A 79 0.32 -8.83 -0.97
N GLN A 80 -0.62 -9.24 -1.83
CA GLN A 80 -1.58 -10.29 -1.51
C GLN A 80 -0.90 -11.62 -1.17
N ALA A 81 0.18 -11.96 -1.87
CA ALA A 81 0.94 -13.19 -1.59
C ALA A 81 1.57 -13.20 -0.18
N ILE A 82 1.90 -12.03 0.37
CA ILE A 82 2.36 -11.90 1.76
C ILE A 82 1.16 -11.97 2.72
N ALA A 83 0.06 -11.29 2.39
CA ALA A 83 -1.17 -11.32 3.18
C ALA A 83 -1.76 -12.74 3.36
N ASP A 84 -1.58 -13.59 2.35
CA ASP A 84 -2.11 -14.96 2.33
C ASP A 84 -1.18 -15.98 3.03
N LYS A 85 0.06 -15.59 3.39
CA LYS A 85 0.95 -16.47 4.15
C LYS A 85 0.45 -16.57 5.59
N LYS A 86 0.08 -17.78 5.99
CA LYS A 86 -0.26 -18.15 7.38
C LYS A 86 0.99 -18.40 8.21
#